data_AF-A0A529GLV0-F1
#
_entry.id   AF-A0A529GLV0-F1
#
_cell.length_a   1.000
_cell.length_b   1.000
_cell.length_c   1.000
_cell.angle_alpha   90.00
_cell.angle_beta   90.00
_cell.angle_gamma   90.00
#
_symmetry.space_group_name_H-M   'P 1'
#
loop_
_entity.id
_entity.type
_entity.pdbx_description
1 polymer ?
#
loop_
_entity_poly.entity_id
_entity_poly.type
_entity_poly.pdbx_seq_one_letter_code
_entity_poly.pdbx_strand_id
1 'polypeptide(L)' 'AHYIADDICVMQNGTIVERGLTKEVIAGPAHPYTKLLLGAVANPDNPRRSAEPL' A
#
# COMPACT_ATOMS: atom_id res chain seq x y z
N ALA A 1 8.23 -1.82 -7.17
CA ALA A 1 6.94 -2.53 -7.08
C ALA A 1 6.11 -2.21 -8.34
N HIS A 2 5.53 -3.22 -8.97
CA HIS A 2 4.65 -3.05 -10.13
C HIS A 2 3.20 -3.32 -9.71
N TYR A 3 2.33 -2.32 -9.88
CA TYR A 3 0.90 -2.42 -9.58
C TYR A 3 0.13 -2.68 -10.87
N ILE A 4 -0.72 -3.71 -10.87
CA ILE A 4 -1.47 -4.16 -12.06
C ILE A 4 -2.89 -3.58 -12.09
N ALA A 5 -3.43 -3.19 -10.93
CA ALA A 5 -4.78 -2.65 -10.82
C ALA A 5 -4.87 -1.22 -11.39
N ASP A 6 -6.01 -0.89 -11.99
CA ASP A 6 -6.34 0.48 -12.40
C ASP A 6 -6.92 1.31 -11.23
N ASP A 7 -7.75 0.67 -10.41
CA ASP A 7 -8.40 1.23 -9.22
C ASP A 7 -8.03 0.46 -7.95
N ILE A 8 -7.89 1.17 -6.83
CA ILE A 8 -7.65 0.59 -5.51
C ILE A 8 -8.78 1.00 -4.56
N CYS A 9 -9.20 0.03 -3.75
CA CYS A 9 -10.03 0.25 -2.58
C CYS A 9 -9.32 -0.33 -1.35
N VAL A 10 -9.08 0.50 -0.34
CA VAL A 10 -8.48 0.11 0.93
C VAL A 10 -9.58 0.00 1.97
N MET A 11 -9.64 -1.14 2.65
CA MET A 11 -10.60 -1.40 3.71
C MET A 11 -9.91 -1.63 5.05
N GLN A 12 -10.52 -1.13 6.12
CA GLN A 12 -10.11 -1.40 7.50
C GLN A 12 -11.37 -1.66 8.33
N ASN A 13 -11.38 -2.75 9.09
CA ASN A 13 -12.48 -3.11 10.00
C ASN A 13 -13.87 -3.09 9.32
N GLY A 14 -13.95 -3.64 8.10
CA GLY A 14 -15.19 -3.73 7.34
C GLY A 14 -15.64 -2.42 6.66
N THR A 15 -14.87 -1.33 6.77
CA THR A 15 -15.19 -0.04 6.16
C THR A 15 -14.18 0.32 5.08
N ILE A 16 -14.64 0.92 3.97
CA ILE A 16 -13.75 1.52 2.96
C ILE A 16 -13.18 2.82 3.53
N VAL A 17 -11.87 2.88 3.67
CA VAL A 17 -11.16 4.04 4.24
C VAL A 17 -10.48 4.90 3.17
N GLU A 18 -10.21 4.33 2.00
CA GLU A 18 -9.64 5.06 0.86
C GLU A 18 -9.99 4.35 -0.46
N ARG A 19 -10.28 5.11 -1.52
CA ARG A 19 -10.54 4.59 -2.86
C ARG A 19 -10.13 5.61 -3.91
N GLY A 20 -9.51 5.16 -5.00
CA GLY A 20 -9.13 6.01 -6.12
C GLY A 20 -8.30 5.26 -7.16
N LEU A 21 -7.82 6.00 -8.16
CA LEU A 21 -6.92 5.43 -9.16
C LEU A 21 -5.64 4.95 -8.47
N THR A 22 -5.10 3.82 -8.93
CA THR A 22 -3.87 3.25 -8.36
C THR A 22 -2.75 4.28 -8.26
N LYS A 23 -2.53 5.07 -9.31
CA LYS A 23 -1.48 6.10 -9.33
C LYS A 23 -1.65 7.15 -8.22
N GLU A 24 -2.88 7.48 -7.83
CA GLU A 24 -3.19 8.50 -6.82
C GLU A 24 -3.02 7.93 -5.42
N VAL A 25 -3.62 6.76 -5.16
CA VAL A 25 -3.57 6.09 -3.85
C VAL A 25 -2.13 5.69 -3.48
N ILE A 26 -1.32 5.27 -4.48
CA ILE A 26 0.07 4.89 -4.25
C ILE A 26 0.98 6.11 -4.09
N ALA A 27 0.85 7.13 -4.94
CA ALA A 27 1.75 8.29 -4.91
C ALA A 27 1.46 9.25 -3.76
N GLY A 28 0.19 9.37 -3.36
CA GLY A 28 -0.27 10.28 -2.32
C GLY A 28 -1.35 9.65 -1.46
N PRO A 29 -1.06 8.57 -0.73
CA PRO A 29 -2.03 7.94 0.16
C PRO A 29 -2.58 8.95 1.17
N ALA A 30 -3.89 9.13 1.19
CA ALA A 30 -4.55 10.11 2.08
C ALA A 30 -4.72 9.53 3.49
N HIS A 31 -5.12 8.27 3.60
CA HIS A 31 -5.45 7.65 4.87
C HIS A 31 -4.19 7.12 5.59
N PRO A 32 -4.03 7.35 6.91
CA PRO A 32 -2.88 6.85 7.67
C PRO A 32 -2.67 5.34 7.55
N TYR A 33 -3.75 4.57 7.48
CA TYR A 33 -3.68 3.12 7.30
C TYR A 33 -3.07 2.72 5.95
N THR A 34 -3.44 3.41 4.86
CA THR A 34 -2.86 3.18 3.53
C THR A 34 -1.37 3.47 3.52
N LYS A 35 -0.93 4.54 4.20
CA LYS A 35 0.51 4.86 4.37
C LYS A 35 1.27 3.72 5.08
N LEU A 36 0.67 3.15 6.13
CA LEU A 36 1.25 2.03 6.86
C LEU A 36 1.39 0.80 5.95
N LEU A 37 0.34 0.44 5.21
CA LEU A 37 0.37 -0.69 4.27
C LEU A 37 1.44 -0.51 3.20
N LEU A 38 1.55 0.67 2.59
CA LEU A 38 2.57 0.95 1.58
C LEU A 38 3.99 0.91 2.16
N GLY A 39 4.17 1.33 3.41
CA GLY A 39 5.46 1.21 4.11
C GLY A 39 5.88 -0.24 4.39
N ALA A 40 4.92 -1.17 4.44
CA ALA A 40 5.17 -2.60 4.63
C ALA A 40 5.46 -3.35 3.32
N VAL A 41 5.23 -2.74 2.16
CA VAL A 41 5.49 -3.37 0.86
C VAL A 41 6.99 -3.57 0.67
N ALA A 42 7.41 -4.83 0.51
CA ALA A 42 8.79 -5.16 0.21
C ALA A 42 9.21 -4.56 -1.14
N ASN A 43 10.35 -3.90 -1.18
CA ASN A 43 10.93 -3.43 -2.42
C ASN A 43 11.65 -4.61 -3.09
N PRO A 44 11.19 -5.10 -4.27
CA PRO A 44 11.84 -6.23 -4.95
C PRO A 44 13.30 -5.93 -5.33
N ASP A 45 13.69 -4.66 -5.48
CA ASP A 45 15.06 -4.25 -5.77
C ASP A 45 15.92 -4.08 -4.49
N ASN A 46 15.31 -4.22 -3.31
CA ASN A 46 15.98 -4.20 -2.01
C ASN A 46 15.51 -5.38 -1.13
N PRO A 47 16.01 -6.60 -1.40
CA PRO A 47 15.59 -7.82 -0.70
C PRO A 47 16.01 -7.88 0.78
N ARG A 48 16.75 -6.88 1.29
CA ARG A 48 17.25 -6.89 2.68
C ARG A 48 16.19 -6.53 3.74
N ARG A 49 15.02 -6.04 3.34
CA ARG A 49 13.96 -5.59 4.28
C ARG A 49 12.84 -6.61 4.50
N SER A 50 12.83 -7.73 3.78
CA SER A 50 11.72 -8.71 3.83
C SER A 50 11.79 -9.74 4.96
N ALA A 51 12.79 -9.71 5.86
CA ALA A 51 12.84 -10.61 7.01
C ALA A 51 13.80 -10.11 8.11
N GLU A 52 13.36 -9.19 8.97
CA GLU A 52 13.85 -9.16 10.35
C GLU A 52 12.75 -9.78 11.23
N PRO A 53 12.98 -10.95 11.86
CA PRO A 53 12.05 -11.51 12.83
C PRO A 53 12.06 -10.65 14.10
N LEU A 54 10.89 -10.35 14.65
CA LEU A 54 10.72 -9.90 16.04
C LEU A 54 11.09 -11.03 17.02
#